data_AF-A0A1G2RDM2-F1
#
_entry.id   AF-A0A1G2RDM2-F1
#
_cell.length_a   1.000
_cell.length_b   1.000
_cell.length_c   1.000
_cell.angle_alpha   90.00
_cell.angle_beta   90.00
_cell.angle_gamma   90.00
#
_symmetry.space_group_name_H-M   'P 1'
#
loop_
_entity.id
_entity.type
_entity.pdbx_description
1 polymer ?
#
loop_
_entity_poly.entity_id
_entity_poly.type
_entity_poly.pdbx_seq_one_letter_code
_entity_poly.pdbx_strand_id
1 'polypeptide(L)'
;MRNRQQGFVALYLALLVLFVLSGIGVSAFLLISSQQRIIQNTQASLRAYYGAEAGVEDALLRIGQEMSWSIPYFLQAGAAFVDVSISPMIGGVRTITAQGDVSGRIRKAQAVYGFSSEDVSFHFGAHVGNPSIACPPACGGLEMQHNDAKVIGNVFSNANIFGLSPATITDSVVIAGAGNTLQDISVNGNAETYNCAGATIGGQLVYNSSGSNTCVAGEVGSTPDVTTPIDFPITSAMIGDWKTVAEGGGIV
;
A
#
# COMPACT_ATOMS: atom_id res chain seq x y z
N MET A 1 84.09 48.12 -7.84
CA MET A 1 82.76 48.39 -7.23
C MET A 1 81.57 48.09 -8.16
N ARG A 2 81.69 48.26 -9.49
CA ARG A 2 80.62 48.02 -10.49
C ARG A 2 80.08 46.58 -10.58
N ASN A 3 80.93 45.55 -10.43
CA ASN A 3 80.48 44.14 -10.43
C ASN A 3 79.64 43.73 -9.20
N ARG A 4 79.82 44.39 -8.04
CA ARG A 4 79.01 44.10 -6.84
C ARG A 4 77.56 44.59 -6.98
N GLN A 5 77.35 45.70 -7.71
CA GLN A 5 76.02 46.24 -7.96
C GLN A 5 75.24 45.41 -8.98
N GLN A 6 75.90 44.88 -10.02
CA GLN A 6 75.25 44.01 -11.01
C GLN A 6 74.82 42.65 -10.43
N GLY A 7 75.62 42.07 -9.52
CA GLY A 7 75.23 40.84 -8.81
C GLY A 7 74.04 41.06 -7.87
N PHE A 8 73.98 42.21 -7.19
CA PHE A 8 72.84 42.55 -6.32
C PHE A 8 71.55 42.74 -7.12
N VAL A 9 71.61 43.41 -8.28
CA VAL A 9 70.45 43.58 -9.17
C VAL A 9 69.94 42.25 -9.71
N ALA A 10 70.84 41.34 -10.11
CA ALA A 10 70.47 40.00 -10.58
C ALA A 10 69.79 39.17 -9.48
N LEU A 11 70.32 39.22 -8.25
CA LEU A 11 69.74 38.51 -7.11
C LEU A 11 68.37 39.09 -6.72
N TYR A 12 68.21 40.41 -6.76
CA TYR A 12 66.91 41.06 -6.51
C TYR A 12 65.87 40.68 -7.56
N LEU A 13 66.23 40.70 -8.85
CA LEU A 13 65.34 40.26 -9.94
C LEU A 13 64.97 38.78 -9.81
N ALA A 14 65.92 37.91 -9.48
CA ALA A 14 65.66 36.49 -9.26
C ALA A 14 64.70 36.26 -8.08
N LEU A 15 64.86 36.98 -6.97
CA LEU A 15 63.94 36.93 -5.83
C LEU A 15 62.55 37.47 -6.18
N LEU A 16 62.46 38.54 -6.97
CA LEU A 16 61.19 39.09 -7.42
C LEU A 16 60.44 38.09 -8.32
N VAL A 17 61.13 37.47 -9.27
CA VAL A 17 60.55 36.42 -10.12
C VAL A 17 60.12 35.21 -9.29
N LEU A 18 60.96 34.76 -8.34
CA LEU A 18 60.62 33.66 -7.44
C LEU A 18 59.36 33.98 -6.61
N PHE A 19 59.24 35.21 -6.11
CA PHE A 19 58.08 35.66 -5.36
C PHE A 19 56.80 35.66 -6.20
N VAL A 20 56.87 36.14 -7.45
CA VAL A 20 55.72 36.12 -8.36
C VAL A 20 55.32 34.68 -8.70
N LEU A 21 56.28 33.81 -9.00
CA LEU A 21 56.03 32.41 -9.32
C LEU A 21 55.47 31.63 -8.12
N SER A 22 55.95 31.90 -6.90
CA SER A 22 55.41 31.27 -5.69
C SER A 22 53.98 31.75 -5.40
N GLY A 23 53.68 33.04 -5.62
CA GLY A 23 52.33 33.59 -5.50
C GLY A 23 51.32 32.92 -6.45
N ILE A 24 51.73 32.70 -7.71
CA ILE A 24 50.92 31.96 -8.69
C ILE A 24 50.75 30.50 -8.25
N GLY A 25 51.83 29.84 -7.79
CA GLY A 25 51.79 28.46 -7.32
C GLY A 25 50.85 28.24 -6.14
N VAL A 26 50.88 29.12 -5.14
CA VAL A 26 49.96 29.07 -3.98
C VAL A 26 48.52 29.26 -4.42
N SER A 27 48.26 30.21 -5.33
CA SER A 27 46.92 30.46 -5.85
C SER A 27 46.35 29.25 -6.58
N ALA A 28 47.16 28.61 -7.43
CA ALA A 28 46.79 27.38 -8.13
C ALA A 28 46.54 26.21 -7.15
N PHE A 29 47.39 26.05 -6.14
CA PHE A 29 47.24 25.00 -5.13
C PHE A 29 45.94 25.13 -4.33
N LEU A 30 45.58 26.35 -3.92
CA LEU A 30 44.32 26.61 -3.21
C LEU A 30 43.11 26.27 -4.07
N LEU A 31 43.13 26.67 -5.36
CA LEU A 31 42.07 26.36 -6.31
C LEU A 31 41.91 24.84 -6.48
N ILE A 32 43.00 24.11 -6.73
CA ILE A 32 42.97 22.65 -6.90
C ILE A 32 42.45 21.95 -5.64
N SER A 33 42.93 22.36 -4.47
CA SER A 33 42.48 21.78 -3.18
C SER A 33 40.99 22.01 -2.93
N SER A 34 40.47 23.18 -3.30
CA SER A 34 39.05 23.49 -3.20
C SER A 34 38.21 22.64 -4.18
N GLN A 35 38.67 22.49 -5.42
CA GLN A 35 38.01 21.67 -6.44
C GLN A 35 37.96 20.19 -6.03
N GLN A 36 39.02 19.68 -5.41
CA GLN A 36 39.07 18.29 -4.95
C GLN A 36 37.99 18.00 -3.90
N ARG A 37 37.73 18.93 -2.97
CA ARG A 37 36.62 18.79 -1.99
C ARG A 37 35.26 18.79 -2.67
N ILE A 38 35.06 19.64 -3.69
CA ILE A 38 33.81 19.69 -4.46
C ILE A 38 33.58 18.36 -5.19
N ILE A 39 34.61 17.82 -5.85
CA ILE A 39 34.54 16.55 -6.58
C ILE A 39 34.22 15.40 -5.60
N GLN A 40 34.88 15.34 -4.45
CA GLN A 40 34.60 14.31 -3.44
C GLN A 40 33.17 14.40 -2.90
N ASN A 41 32.69 15.61 -2.60
CA ASN A 41 31.31 15.82 -2.18
C ASN A 41 30.31 15.40 -3.27
N THR A 42 30.61 15.71 -4.52
CA THR A 42 29.76 15.34 -5.67
C THR A 42 29.72 13.82 -5.84
N GLN A 43 30.87 13.14 -5.75
CA GLN A 43 30.92 11.68 -5.82
C GLN A 43 30.18 11.01 -4.66
N ALA A 44 30.37 11.47 -3.42
CA ALA A 44 29.66 10.94 -2.27
C ALA A 44 28.14 11.13 -2.41
N SER A 45 27.71 12.31 -2.87
CA SER A 45 26.31 12.61 -3.15
C SER A 45 25.72 11.70 -4.25
N LEU A 46 26.45 11.44 -5.34
CA LEU A 46 26.00 10.54 -6.40
C LEU A 46 25.87 9.10 -5.88
N ARG A 47 26.84 8.62 -5.11
CA ARG A 47 26.78 7.28 -4.50
C ARG A 47 25.62 7.13 -3.53
N ALA A 48 25.33 8.16 -2.72
CA ALA A 48 24.17 8.17 -1.84
C ALA A 48 22.86 8.13 -2.63
N TYR A 49 22.77 8.87 -3.74
CA TYR A 49 21.61 8.88 -4.63
C TYR A 49 21.37 7.49 -5.25
N TYR A 50 22.40 6.88 -5.85
CA TYR A 50 22.29 5.52 -6.39
C TYR A 50 21.97 4.47 -5.32
N GLY A 51 22.46 4.66 -4.09
CA GLY A 51 22.07 3.82 -2.97
C GLY A 51 20.58 3.93 -2.65
N ALA A 52 20.04 5.15 -2.63
CA ALA A 52 18.61 5.38 -2.42
C ALA A 52 17.77 4.73 -3.54
N GLU A 53 18.15 4.88 -4.81
CA GLU A 53 17.47 4.20 -5.93
C GLU A 53 17.53 2.68 -5.78
N ALA A 54 18.70 2.11 -5.45
CA ALA A 54 18.83 0.67 -5.23
C ALA A 54 17.93 0.16 -4.08
N GLY A 55 17.74 0.95 -3.02
CA GLY A 55 16.81 0.63 -1.94
C GLY A 55 15.34 0.62 -2.39
N VAL A 56 14.95 1.55 -3.26
CA VAL A 56 13.61 1.56 -3.86
C VAL A 56 13.41 0.33 -4.75
N GLU A 57 14.37 0.02 -5.61
CA GLU A 57 14.29 -1.14 -6.53
C GLU A 57 14.29 -2.48 -5.76
N ASP A 58 15.10 -2.62 -4.72
CA ASP A 58 15.10 -3.81 -3.86
C ASP A 58 13.74 -3.98 -3.16
N ALA A 59 13.13 -2.90 -2.66
CA ALA A 59 11.80 -2.96 -2.08
C ALA A 59 10.73 -3.32 -3.12
N LEU A 60 10.76 -2.72 -4.31
CA LEU A 60 9.85 -3.04 -5.40
C LEU A 60 9.96 -4.52 -5.82
N LEU A 61 11.19 -5.05 -5.93
CA LEU A 61 11.44 -6.45 -6.24
C LEU A 61 10.84 -7.37 -5.19
N ARG A 62 11.12 -7.09 -3.90
CA ARG A 62 10.60 -7.89 -2.79
C ARG A 62 9.08 -7.92 -2.80
N ILE A 63 8.44 -6.77 -2.98
CA ILE A 63 6.99 -6.64 -3.07
C ILE A 63 6.45 -7.43 -4.27
N GLY A 64 7.07 -7.28 -5.45
CA GLY A 64 6.62 -7.95 -6.67
C GLY A 64 6.85 -9.47 -6.70
N GLN A 65 7.75 -10.00 -5.87
CA GLN A 65 8.07 -11.43 -5.78
C GLN A 65 7.63 -12.08 -4.47
N GLU A 66 6.77 -11.40 -3.68
CA GLU A 66 6.25 -11.90 -2.40
C GLU A 66 7.34 -12.39 -1.43
N MET A 67 8.50 -11.73 -1.45
CA MET A 67 9.61 -12.08 -0.56
C MET A 67 9.28 -11.69 0.88
N SER A 68 9.98 -12.24 1.87
CA SER A 68 9.86 -11.74 3.25
C SER A 68 10.71 -10.47 3.45
N TRP A 69 10.16 -9.49 4.17
CA TRP A 69 10.88 -8.28 4.58
C TRP A 69 10.41 -7.77 5.94
N SER A 70 11.28 -7.04 6.64
CA SER A 70 10.95 -6.27 7.84
C SER A 70 10.77 -4.79 7.48
N ILE A 71 10.01 -4.04 8.28
CA ILE A 71 9.83 -2.60 8.07
C ILE A 71 10.17 -1.85 9.38
N PRO A 72 11.06 -0.85 9.37
CA PRO A 72 12.02 -0.55 8.29
C PRO A 72 13.09 -1.64 8.14
N TYR A 73 13.86 -1.59 7.06
CA TYR A 73 15.05 -2.45 6.91
C TYR A 73 16.23 -1.69 6.30
N PHE A 74 17.42 -2.23 6.50
CA PHE A 74 18.67 -1.64 6.03
C PHE A 74 19.29 -2.49 4.91
N LEU A 75 19.81 -1.80 3.90
CA LEU A 75 20.53 -2.37 2.77
C LEU A 75 21.88 -1.66 2.63
N GLN A 76 22.91 -2.40 2.24
CA GLN A 76 24.17 -1.81 1.81
C GLN A 76 24.29 -1.89 0.29
N ALA A 77 24.24 -0.74 -0.38
CA ALA A 77 24.33 -0.61 -1.83
C ALA A 77 25.70 -0.02 -2.21
N GLY A 78 26.68 -0.91 -2.36
CA GLY A 78 28.07 -0.51 -2.58
C GLY A 78 28.62 0.27 -1.37
N ALA A 79 28.93 1.55 -1.57
CA ALA A 79 29.46 2.41 -0.51
C ALA A 79 28.38 3.16 0.31
N ALA A 80 27.11 3.06 -0.09
CA ALA A 80 26.00 3.73 0.58
C ALA A 80 25.31 2.78 1.57
N PHE A 81 25.04 3.29 2.77
CA PHE A 81 24.10 2.68 3.71
C PHE A 81 22.71 3.21 3.41
N VAL A 82 21.74 2.31 3.24
CA VAL A 82 20.39 2.66 2.78
C VAL A 82 19.38 2.22 3.82
N ASP A 83 18.58 3.17 4.28
CA ASP A 83 17.42 2.92 5.14
C ASP A 83 16.16 2.92 4.27
N VAL A 84 15.41 1.82 4.28
CA VAL A 84 14.21 1.64 3.47
C VAL A 84 13.00 1.50 4.38
N SER A 85 12.00 2.33 4.11
CA SER A 85 10.70 2.32 4.77
C SER A 85 9.59 2.14 3.73
N ILE A 86 8.61 1.33 4.07
CA ILE A 86 7.44 1.04 3.22
C ILE A 86 6.21 1.38 4.03
N SER A 87 5.36 2.26 3.52
CA SER A 87 4.11 2.63 4.19
C SER A 87 3.14 1.44 4.20
N PRO A 88 2.17 1.40 5.12
CA PRO A 88 1.01 0.52 4.95
C PRO A 88 0.31 0.82 3.62
N MET A 89 -0.42 -0.17 3.13
CA MET A 89 -1.22 -0.03 1.91
C MET A 89 -2.55 0.65 2.22
N ILE A 90 -2.83 1.75 1.50
CA ILE A 90 -4.08 2.52 1.62
C ILE A 90 -4.63 2.71 0.21
N GLY A 91 -5.87 2.28 -0.03
CA GLY A 91 -6.53 2.43 -1.33
C GLY A 91 -5.78 1.73 -2.48
N GLY A 92 -5.14 0.59 -2.22
CA GLY A 92 -4.35 -0.14 -3.21
C GLY A 92 -2.97 0.47 -3.49
N VAL A 93 -2.57 1.52 -2.76
CA VAL A 93 -1.31 2.23 -2.96
C VAL A 93 -0.46 2.17 -1.69
N ARG A 94 0.85 2.01 -1.84
CA ARG A 94 1.84 2.15 -0.77
C ARG A 94 3.02 2.97 -1.26
N THR A 95 3.65 3.68 -0.35
CA THR A 95 4.82 4.52 -0.64
C THR A 95 6.07 3.87 -0.10
N ILE A 96 7.08 3.72 -0.96
CA ILE A 96 8.40 3.23 -0.63
C ILE A 96 9.32 4.43 -0.55
N THR A 97 9.99 4.62 0.58
CA THR A 97 10.97 5.69 0.77
C THR A 97 12.31 5.09 1.16
N ALA A 98 13.34 5.36 0.36
CA ALA A 98 14.70 4.93 0.63
C ALA A 98 15.61 6.13 0.85
N GLN A 99 16.47 6.05 1.86
CA GLN A 99 17.44 7.08 2.22
C GLN A 99 18.85 6.50 2.17
N GLY A 100 19.63 6.87 1.16
CA GLY A 100 21.04 6.52 1.05
C GLY A 100 21.93 7.54 1.76
N ASP A 101 22.94 7.07 2.50
CA ASP A 101 23.98 7.86 3.16
C ASP A 101 25.38 7.38 2.77
N VAL A 102 26.22 8.33 2.34
CA VAL A 102 27.67 8.15 2.18
C VAL A 102 28.39 9.24 2.96
N SER A 103 28.95 8.87 4.12
CA SER A 103 29.74 9.78 4.96
C SER A 103 28.99 11.07 5.35
N GLY A 104 27.69 10.98 5.66
CA GLY A 104 26.82 12.10 6.01
C GLY A 104 26.26 12.86 4.80
N ARG A 105 26.38 12.31 3.58
CA ARG A 105 25.76 12.88 2.37
C ARG A 105 24.51 12.06 2.11
N ILE A 106 23.37 12.66 2.41
CA ILE A 106 22.09 11.96 2.41
C ILE A 106 21.31 12.30 1.14
N ARG A 107 20.79 11.27 0.47
CA ARG A 107 19.87 11.39 -0.66
C ARG A 107 18.66 10.50 -0.42
N LYS A 108 17.49 10.96 -0.86
CA LYS A 108 16.23 10.25 -0.71
C LYS A 108 15.64 9.98 -2.08
N ALA A 109 15.13 8.77 -2.26
CA ALA A 109 14.33 8.36 -3.40
C ALA A 109 13.00 7.83 -2.88
N GLN A 110 11.94 8.08 -3.63
CA GLN A 110 10.60 7.65 -3.27
C GLN A 110 9.92 7.08 -4.51
N ALA A 111 9.24 5.94 -4.33
CA ALA A 111 8.35 5.39 -5.32
C ALA A 111 6.98 5.16 -4.71
N VAL A 112 5.95 5.37 -5.53
CA VAL A 112 4.57 5.06 -5.19
C VAL A 112 4.21 3.78 -5.93
N TYR A 113 4.03 2.70 -5.18
CA TYR A 113 3.63 1.42 -5.71
C TYR A 113 2.11 1.28 -5.56
N GLY A 114 1.40 1.26 -6.69
CA GLY A 114 -0.05 1.07 -6.74
C GLY A 114 -0.39 -0.25 -7.43
N PHE A 115 -1.37 -0.96 -6.89
CA PHE A 115 -2.05 -2.00 -7.64
C PHE A 115 -3.01 -1.33 -8.64
N SER A 116 -2.78 -1.55 -9.93
CA SER A 116 -3.76 -1.23 -10.97
C SER A 116 -4.81 -2.34 -10.97
N SER A 117 -5.98 -2.07 -10.41
CA SER A 117 -7.11 -3.00 -10.35
C SER A 117 -7.80 -3.13 -11.71
N GLU A 118 -7.12 -3.68 -12.71
CA GLU A 118 -7.85 -4.25 -13.87
C GLU A 118 -8.71 -5.47 -13.44
N ASP A 119 -8.43 -6.04 -12.26
CA ASP A 119 -9.36 -6.87 -11.51
C ASP A 119 -9.98 -6.07 -10.36
N VAL A 120 -11.20 -5.57 -10.55
CA VAL A 120 -11.99 -4.99 -9.46
C VAL A 120 -12.28 -6.10 -8.45
N SER A 121 -11.71 -6.01 -7.24
CA SER A 121 -11.82 -7.03 -6.16
C SER A 121 -13.24 -7.27 -5.63
N PHE A 122 -14.25 -6.58 -6.16
CA PHE A 122 -15.62 -6.67 -5.71
C PHE A 122 -16.55 -6.86 -6.92
N HIS A 123 -16.86 -8.12 -7.23
CA HIS A 123 -17.87 -8.47 -8.23
C HIS A 123 -19.29 -8.40 -7.66
N PHE A 124 -19.50 -7.70 -6.55
CA PHE A 124 -20.78 -7.56 -5.88
C PHE A 124 -21.19 -6.11 -5.73
N GLY A 125 -22.49 -5.85 -5.91
CA GLY A 125 -23.11 -4.54 -5.69
C GLY A 125 -23.09 -4.14 -4.21
N ALA A 126 -23.11 -5.11 -3.29
CA ALA A 126 -22.91 -4.88 -1.86
C ALA A 126 -22.16 -6.05 -1.20
N HIS A 127 -21.16 -5.72 -0.37
CA HIS A 127 -20.56 -6.62 0.61
C HIS A 127 -21.07 -6.26 1.99
N VAL A 128 -21.75 -7.18 2.66
CA VAL A 128 -22.36 -6.94 3.97
C VAL A 128 -22.00 -8.03 4.97
N GLY A 129 -22.07 -7.68 6.25
CA GLY A 129 -21.79 -8.60 7.34
C GLY A 129 -20.31 -8.70 7.71
N ASN A 130 -20.05 -8.48 8.99
CA ASN A 130 -18.85 -8.95 9.66
C ASN A 130 -19.30 -10.15 10.51
N PRO A 131 -18.61 -11.30 10.48
CA PRO A 131 -18.79 -12.33 11.51
C PRO A 131 -18.33 -11.78 12.86
N SER A 132 -19.17 -11.00 13.53
CA SER A 132 -18.88 -10.53 14.90
C SER A 132 -19.04 -11.68 15.88
N ILE A 133 -17.91 -12.15 16.43
CA ILE A 133 -17.85 -13.11 17.54
C ILE A 133 -18.59 -12.58 18.80
N ALA A 134 -18.84 -11.26 18.88
CA ALA A 134 -19.36 -10.59 20.07
C ALA A 134 -20.89 -10.57 20.21
N CYS A 135 -21.66 -11.16 19.28
CA CYS A 135 -23.13 -11.15 19.39
C CYS A 135 -23.78 -12.42 18.81
N PRO A 136 -23.93 -13.47 19.63
CA PRO A 136 -24.87 -14.56 19.36
C PRO A 136 -26.33 -14.06 19.54
N PRO A 137 -27.30 -14.47 18.69
CA PRO A 137 -27.18 -15.47 17.64
C PRO A 137 -26.99 -14.90 16.22
N ALA A 138 -27.05 -13.58 16.02
CA ALA A 138 -27.00 -12.96 14.68
C ALA A 138 -26.84 -11.42 14.74
N CYS A 139 -25.63 -10.89 14.90
CA CYS A 139 -25.36 -9.49 14.55
C CYS A 139 -24.51 -9.40 13.28
N GLY A 140 -24.99 -8.63 12.31
CA GLY A 140 -24.32 -8.38 11.04
C GLY A 140 -25.11 -8.93 9.86
N GLY A 141 -24.82 -8.38 8.68
CA GLY A 141 -25.48 -8.77 7.42
C GLY A 141 -26.34 -7.65 6.88
N LEU A 142 -27.42 -8.01 6.20
CA LEU A 142 -28.35 -7.08 5.59
C LEU A 142 -29.75 -7.27 6.17
N GLU A 143 -30.34 -6.20 6.68
CA GLU A 143 -31.72 -6.18 7.16
C GLU A 143 -32.54 -5.18 6.34
N MET A 144 -33.64 -5.63 5.76
CA MET A 144 -34.53 -4.85 4.90
C MET A 144 -35.93 -4.84 5.49
N GLN A 145 -36.23 -3.83 6.31
CA GLN A 145 -37.44 -3.77 7.14
C GLN A 145 -38.68 -3.17 6.46
N HIS A 146 -38.60 -2.76 5.19
CA HIS A 146 -39.72 -2.13 4.50
C HIS A 146 -40.01 -2.81 3.15
N ASN A 147 -41.27 -2.81 2.74
CA ASN A 147 -41.75 -3.53 1.55
C ASN A 147 -41.29 -2.91 0.21
N ASP A 148 -40.80 -1.67 0.23
CA ASP A 148 -40.20 -0.98 -0.93
C ASP A 148 -38.66 -1.01 -0.89
N ALA A 149 -38.07 -1.63 0.14
CA ALA A 149 -36.63 -1.74 0.26
C ALA A 149 -36.10 -2.57 -0.91
N LYS A 150 -35.12 -2.01 -1.61
CA LYS A 150 -34.57 -2.61 -2.82
C LYS A 150 -33.06 -2.47 -2.87
N VAL A 151 -32.38 -3.58 -3.09
CA VAL A 151 -30.97 -3.58 -3.50
C VAL A 151 -30.91 -3.75 -5.00
N ILE A 152 -30.34 -2.77 -5.69
CA ILE A 152 -30.13 -2.80 -7.13
C ILE A 152 -28.71 -3.34 -7.38
N GLY A 153 -28.63 -4.63 -7.73
CA GLY A 153 -27.40 -5.38 -7.93
C GLY A 153 -27.40 -6.69 -7.16
N ASN A 154 -26.24 -7.34 -7.12
CA ASN A 154 -26.00 -8.57 -6.38
C ASN A 154 -25.45 -8.28 -4.97
N VAL A 155 -25.67 -9.21 -4.05
CA VAL A 155 -25.24 -9.09 -2.65
C VAL A 155 -24.38 -10.28 -2.26
N PHE A 156 -23.20 -10.01 -1.71
CA PHE A 156 -22.39 -10.99 -1.00
C PHE A 156 -22.43 -10.67 0.50
N SER A 157 -22.82 -11.63 1.32
CA SER A 157 -22.92 -11.45 2.77
C SER A 157 -22.13 -12.50 3.53
N ASN A 158 -21.33 -12.06 4.52
CA ASN A 158 -20.70 -12.97 5.48
C ASN A 158 -21.62 -13.35 6.66
N ALA A 159 -22.85 -12.86 6.65
CA ALA A 159 -23.83 -13.04 7.71
C ALA A 159 -25.25 -13.17 7.11
N ASN A 160 -26.25 -13.30 7.97
CA ASN A 160 -27.64 -13.46 7.54
C ASN A 160 -28.15 -12.28 6.69
N ILE A 161 -29.12 -12.57 5.83
CA ILE A 161 -29.91 -11.55 5.13
C ILE A 161 -31.36 -11.74 5.51
N PHE A 162 -31.94 -10.71 6.14
CA PHE A 162 -33.33 -10.69 6.59
C PHE A 162 -34.09 -9.61 5.86
N GLY A 163 -35.24 -9.96 5.28
CA GLY A 163 -36.17 -9.01 4.71
C GLY A 163 -37.53 -9.06 5.37
N LEU A 164 -38.38 -8.10 5.00
CA LEU A 164 -39.82 -8.24 5.07
C LEU A 164 -40.36 -8.21 3.65
N SER A 165 -40.82 -9.36 3.17
CA SER A 165 -41.39 -9.52 1.83
C SER A 165 -42.49 -8.47 1.61
N PRO A 166 -42.49 -7.73 0.48
CA PRO A 166 -41.70 -7.92 -0.76
C PRO A 166 -40.36 -7.14 -0.88
N ALA A 167 -39.55 -6.98 0.18
CA ALA A 167 -38.17 -6.51 0.04
C ALA A 167 -37.43 -7.29 -1.08
N THR A 168 -36.71 -6.59 -1.96
CA THR A 168 -36.20 -7.19 -3.21
C THR A 168 -34.72 -6.95 -3.45
N ILE A 169 -34.00 -7.98 -3.89
CA ILE A 169 -32.65 -7.91 -4.48
C ILE A 169 -32.77 -8.22 -5.97
N THR A 170 -32.31 -7.30 -6.83
CA THR A 170 -32.57 -7.39 -8.28
C THR A 170 -31.70 -8.39 -9.03
N ASP A 171 -30.62 -8.86 -8.41
CA ASP A 171 -29.71 -9.84 -8.99
C ASP A 171 -29.44 -10.95 -7.96
N SER A 172 -28.33 -11.67 -8.08
CA SER A 172 -28.02 -12.86 -7.32
C SER A 172 -27.50 -12.55 -5.92
N VAL A 173 -27.65 -13.52 -5.01
CA VAL A 173 -27.25 -13.41 -3.61
C VAL A 173 -26.34 -14.57 -3.25
N VAL A 174 -25.27 -14.28 -2.53
CA VAL A 174 -24.41 -15.31 -1.92
C VAL A 174 -24.25 -14.99 -0.44
N ILE A 175 -24.61 -15.95 0.41
CA ILE A 175 -24.43 -15.89 1.86
C ILE A 175 -23.39 -16.93 2.26
N ALA A 176 -22.23 -16.45 2.70
CA ALA A 176 -21.14 -17.26 3.19
C ALA A 176 -21.28 -17.60 4.67
N GLY A 177 -20.65 -18.70 5.11
CA GLY A 177 -20.60 -19.13 6.50
C GLY A 177 -21.69 -20.13 6.90
N ALA A 178 -21.31 -21.08 7.76
CA ALA A 178 -22.20 -22.14 8.21
C ALA A 178 -23.30 -21.60 9.13
N GLY A 179 -24.54 -22.05 8.92
CA GLY A 179 -25.72 -21.62 9.69
C GLY A 179 -26.36 -20.31 9.24
N ASN A 180 -25.72 -19.55 8.35
CA ASN A 180 -26.28 -18.27 7.89
C ASN A 180 -27.50 -18.47 6.98
N THR A 181 -28.45 -17.54 7.08
CA THR A 181 -29.81 -17.72 6.56
C THR A 181 -30.20 -16.56 5.64
N LEU A 182 -30.78 -16.90 4.49
CA LEU A 182 -31.56 -15.99 3.65
C LEU A 182 -33.03 -16.09 4.05
N GLN A 183 -33.63 -14.98 4.50
CA GLN A 183 -34.99 -15.02 5.06
C GLN A 183 -35.90 -13.89 4.56
N ASP A 184 -37.15 -14.27 4.26
CA ASP A 184 -38.31 -13.38 4.02
C ASP A 184 -38.06 -12.25 3.00
N ILE A 185 -37.33 -12.55 1.92
CA ILE A 185 -36.93 -11.59 0.88
C ILE A 185 -37.16 -12.16 -0.53
N SER A 186 -37.31 -11.30 -1.53
CA SER A 186 -37.36 -11.69 -2.95
C SER A 186 -35.99 -11.46 -3.62
N VAL A 187 -35.48 -12.46 -4.32
CA VAL A 187 -34.24 -12.43 -5.09
C VAL A 187 -34.60 -12.70 -6.55
N ASN A 188 -34.34 -11.78 -7.46
CA ASN A 188 -34.67 -12.00 -8.88
C ASN A 188 -33.68 -12.96 -9.56
N GLY A 189 -32.42 -12.99 -9.11
CA GLY A 189 -31.36 -13.85 -9.62
C GLY A 189 -31.29 -15.21 -8.91
N ASN A 190 -30.07 -15.74 -8.81
CA ASN A 190 -29.76 -16.98 -8.09
C ASN A 190 -29.47 -16.70 -6.61
N ALA A 191 -29.59 -17.72 -5.76
CA ALA A 191 -29.22 -17.63 -4.36
C ALA A 191 -28.33 -18.80 -3.93
N GLU A 192 -27.24 -18.50 -3.23
CA GLU A 192 -26.39 -19.49 -2.54
C GLU A 192 -26.39 -19.17 -1.04
N THR A 193 -26.74 -20.14 -0.19
CA THR A 193 -26.84 -19.90 1.27
C THR A 193 -26.72 -21.19 2.07
N TYR A 194 -26.52 -21.12 3.38
CA TYR A 194 -26.59 -22.31 4.22
C TYR A 194 -28.05 -22.69 4.52
N ASN A 195 -28.87 -21.73 4.96
CA ASN A 195 -30.30 -21.91 5.23
C ASN A 195 -31.13 -20.94 4.38
N CYS A 196 -32.30 -21.38 3.92
CA CYS A 196 -33.26 -20.51 3.24
C CYS A 196 -34.64 -20.62 3.90
N ALA A 197 -35.21 -19.50 4.35
CA ALA A 197 -36.50 -19.46 5.02
C ALA A 197 -37.46 -18.42 4.42
N GLY A 198 -38.57 -18.85 3.82
CA GLY A 198 -39.63 -17.92 3.37
C GLY A 198 -39.26 -16.93 2.26
N ALA A 199 -38.08 -17.05 1.65
CA ALA A 199 -37.65 -16.23 0.52
C ALA A 199 -38.22 -16.74 -0.82
N THR A 200 -38.30 -15.85 -1.80
CA THR A 200 -38.69 -16.18 -3.19
C THR A 200 -37.53 -15.89 -4.13
N ILE A 201 -37.02 -16.91 -4.82
CA ILE A 201 -35.86 -16.84 -5.71
C ILE A 201 -36.32 -17.03 -7.16
N GLY A 202 -36.03 -16.07 -8.02
CA GLY A 202 -36.42 -16.10 -9.44
C GLY A 202 -35.62 -17.13 -10.24
N GLY A 203 -34.35 -17.32 -9.88
CA GLY A 203 -33.45 -18.31 -10.50
C GLY A 203 -33.27 -19.58 -9.68
N GLN A 204 -32.03 -20.06 -9.63
CA GLN A 204 -31.63 -21.25 -8.90
C GLN A 204 -31.30 -20.92 -7.44
N LEU A 205 -31.81 -21.73 -6.51
CA LEU A 205 -31.36 -21.79 -5.12
C LEU A 205 -30.41 -22.96 -4.94
N VAL A 206 -29.20 -22.70 -4.44
CA VAL A 206 -28.24 -23.71 -3.96
C VAL A 206 -28.10 -23.51 -2.45
N TYR A 207 -28.56 -24.48 -1.67
CA TYR A 207 -28.42 -24.42 -0.21
C TYR A 207 -27.47 -25.50 0.33
N ASN A 208 -26.97 -25.36 1.55
CA ASN A 208 -26.13 -26.40 2.13
C ASN A 208 -26.95 -27.66 2.47
N SER A 209 -26.44 -28.86 2.17
CA SER A 209 -27.13 -30.13 2.41
C SER A 209 -27.41 -30.45 3.89
N SER A 210 -26.68 -29.80 4.81
CA SER A 210 -26.91 -29.85 6.26
C SER A 210 -27.76 -28.68 6.77
N GLY A 211 -28.22 -27.81 5.89
CA GLY A 211 -29.09 -26.68 6.20
C GLY A 211 -30.58 -26.98 6.02
N SER A 212 -31.40 -25.95 6.16
CA SER A 212 -32.86 -26.00 5.99
C SER A 212 -33.30 -25.14 4.81
N ASN A 213 -34.36 -25.56 4.12
CA ASN A 213 -34.93 -24.83 3.01
C ASN A 213 -36.47 -24.85 3.07
N THR A 214 -37.10 -23.67 3.19
CA THR A 214 -38.54 -23.44 3.01
C THR A 214 -38.86 -22.41 1.94
N CYS A 215 -37.85 -22.03 1.15
CA CYS A 215 -37.98 -21.03 0.10
C CYS A 215 -38.61 -21.58 -1.18
N VAL A 216 -39.17 -20.66 -1.97
CA VAL A 216 -39.67 -20.96 -3.31
C VAL A 216 -38.60 -20.51 -4.31
N ALA A 217 -38.18 -21.40 -5.21
CA ALA A 217 -37.20 -21.10 -6.26
C ALA A 217 -37.62 -21.72 -7.60
N GLY A 218 -37.08 -21.20 -8.71
CA GLY A 218 -37.27 -21.79 -10.03
C GLY A 218 -36.62 -23.17 -10.14
N GLU A 219 -35.39 -23.29 -9.64
CA GLU A 219 -34.67 -24.55 -9.48
C GLU A 219 -34.07 -24.64 -8.08
N VAL A 220 -33.99 -25.84 -7.51
CA VAL A 220 -33.41 -26.07 -6.17
C VAL A 220 -32.34 -27.16 -6.27
N GLY A 221 -31.13 -26.82 -5.82
CA GLY A 221 -30.01 -27.72 -5.63
C GLY A 221 -29.47 -27.65 -4.21
N SER A 222 -28.65 -28.63 -3.83
CA SER A 222 -27.96 -28.64 -2.54
C SER A 222 -26.48 -29.01 -2.69
N THR A 223 -25.61 -28.42 -1.89
CA THR A 223 -24.17 -28.72 -1.84
C THR A 223 -23.72 -29.03 -0.41
N PRO A 224 -22.79 -29.98 -0.17
CA PRO A 224 -22.18 -30.14 1.15
C PRO A 224 -21.23 -29.00 1.52
N ASP A 225 -20.74 -28.27 0.52
CA ASP A 225 -19.74 -27.22 0.72
C ASP A 225 -20.36 -25.97 1.35
N VAL A 226 -19.55 -25.23 2.10
CA VAL A 226 -19.94 -23.95 2.71
C VAL A 226 -19.11 -22.87 2.05
N THR A 227 -19.76 -21.87 1.47
CA THR A 227 -19.08 -20.71 0.89
C THR A 227 -18.26 -20.01 1.99
N THR A 228 -16.98 -19.78 1.72
CA THR A 228 -16.06 -19.15 2.67
C THR A 228 -16.32 -17.65 2.77
N PRO A 229 -16.42 -17.08 3.98
CA PRO A 229 -16.52 -15.64 4.16
C PRO A 229 -15.32 -14.90 3.54
N ILE A 230 -15.58 -13.71 3.01
CA ILE A 230 -14.56 -12.80 2.46
C ILE A 230 -14.36 -11.66 3.46
N ASP A 231 -13.15 -11.47 3.97
CA ASP A 231 -12.85 -10.36 4.87
C ASP A 231 -12.98 -9.00 4.19
N PHE A 232 -13.37 -7.98 4.95
CA PHE A 232 -13.40 -6.61 4.43
C PHE A 232 -11.98 -6.12 4.10
N PRO A 233 -11.83 -5.27 3.07
CA PRO A 233 -10.51 -4.74 2.65
C PRO A 233 -9.87 -3.81 3.68
N ILE A 234 -10.64 -3.35 4.67
CA ILE A 234 -10.19 -2.45 5.73
C ILE A 234 -10.24 -3.16 7.08
N THR A 235 -9.14 -3.11 7.82
CA THR A 235 -9.05 -3.70 9.15
C THR A 235 -9.49 -2.70 10.23
N SER A 236 -9.85 -3.21 11.41
CA SER A 236 -10.15 -2.36 12.58
C SER A 236 -8.96 -1.50 13.02
N ALA A 237 -7.74 -1.99 12.84
CA ALA A 237 -6.52 -1.24 13.09
C ALA A 237 -6.42 -0.02 12.16
N MET A 238 -6.64 -0.20 10.86
CA MET A 238 -6.64 0.91 9.89
C MET A 238 -7.70 1.96 10.22
N ILE A 239 -8.89 1.53 10.65
CA ILE A 239 -9.95 2.44 11.11
C ILE A 239 -9.50 3.22 12.36
N GLY A 240 -8.79 2.56 13.30
CA GLY A 240 -8.21 3.21 14.47
C GLY A 240 -7.16 4.27 14.12
N ASP A 241 -6.30 3.97 13.15
CA ASP A 241 -5.31 4.91 12.63
C ASP A 241 -5.99 6.13 12.01
N TRP A 242 -7.02 5.92 11.18
CA TRP A 242 -7.80 7.02 10.59
C TRP A 242 -8.47 7.91 11.64
N LYS A 243 -9.02 7.32 12.71
CA LYS A 243 -9.59 8.09 13.84
C LYS A 243 -8.53 8.94 14.53
N THR A 244 -7.37 8.35 14.80
CA THR A 244 -6.25 9.04 15.44
C THR A 244 -5.77 10.23 14.59
N VAL A 245 -5.65 10.04 13.27
CA VAL A 245 -5.27 11.11 12.33
C VAL A 245 -6.33 12.22 12.29
N ALA A 246 -7.62 11.86 12.28
CA ALA A 246 -8.72 12.82 12.28
C ALA A 246 -8.77 13.64 13.58
N GLU A 247 -8.57 13.00 14.74
CA GLU A 247 -8.51 13.67 16.05
C GLU A 247 -7.31 14.63 16.17
N GLY A 248 -6.22 14.36 15.44
CA GLY A 248 -5.05 15.22 15.33
C GLY A 248 -5.24 16.51 14.51
N GLY A 249 -6.46 16.79 14.02
CA GLY A 249 -6.77 18.00 13.25
C GLY A 249 -6.54 17.86 11.74
N GLY A 250 -6.41 16.63 11.24
CA GLY A 250 -6.39 16.22 9.83
C GLY A 250 -6.19 17.34 8.81
N ILE A 251 -4.94 17.68 8.50
CA ILE A 251 -4.68 18.39 7.25
C ILE A 251 -4.79 17.35 6.14
N VAL A 252 -5.89 17.41 5.39
CA VAL A 252 -6.10 16.65 4.16
C VAL A 252 -5.25 17.26 3.04
#